data_AF-A0A3D4GTY7-F1
#
_entry.id   AF-A0A3D4GTY7-F1
#
_cell.length_a   1.000
_cell.length_b   1.000
_cell.length_c   1.000
_cell.angle_alpha   90.00
_cell.angle_beta   90.00
_cell.angle_gamma   90.00
#
_symmetry.space_group_name_H-M   'P 1'
#
loop_
_entity.id
_entity.type
_entity.pdbx_description
1 polymer ?
#
loop_
_entity_poly.entity_id
_entity_poly.type
_entity_poly.pdbx_seq_one_letter_code
_entity_poly.pdbx_strand_id
1 'polypeptide(L)'
;MNTVFILSDRHNAEFAGCYGNTITRTPNMDALAETGLRFESAYCVSPICSPTRAAMMTGRYVHEIGVWDNAFTYGGDHEGWGRHFSSSGVRFATIGKLDFCPGSDCGIQESYLATHRDKLDIHSLFREEEILPRDDLFRRHLETGPTDSICAYSEDHEVAERASRWLEVERPTDEPWVLFVNFNNLHRPWHPPEDLWDHYDPLVVLDELDERFTEDLSRLHPYHRIFIRHHNGERLGGETMRRALVGYHASCEVLDGHVGQVLE
;
A
#
# COMPACT_ATOMS: atom_id res chain seq x y z
N MET A 1 11.77 -24.45 4.08
CA MET A 1 12.16 -23.12 3.57
C MET A 1 11.40 -22.11 4.37
N ASN A 2 12.05 -21.02 4.76
CA ASN A 2 11.41 -19.92 5.48
C ASN A 2 11.16 -18.77 4.51
N THR A 3 10.15 -17.96 4.75
CA THR A 3 9.78 -16.88 3.84
C THR A 3 9.34 -15.64 4.60
N VAL A 4 9.91 -14.49 4.25
CA VAL A 4 9.39 -13.18 4.62
C VAL A 4 8.71 -12.61 3.39
N PHE A 5 7.45 -12.25 3.53
CA PHE A 5 6.70 -11.55 2.50
C PHE A 5 6.43 -10.13 2.99
N ILE A 6 6.94 -9.12 2.30
CA ILE A 6 6.73 -7.71 2.64
C ILE A 6 5.74 -7.12 1.64
N LEU A 7 4.68 -6.50 2.15
CA LEU A 7 3.66 -5.80 1.36
C LEU A 7 3.57 -4.34 1.82
N SER A 8 3.63 -3.43 0.85
CA SER A 8 3.36 -2.01 1.06
C SER A 8 2.02 -1.63 0.45
N ASP A 9 1.18 -0.93 1.22
CA ASP A 9 -0.11 -0.45 0.76
C ASP A 9 0.06 0.82 -0.10
N ARG A 10 -0.65 0.91 -1.23
CA ARG A 10 -0.60 2.05 -2.17
C ARG A 10 0.78 2.46 -2.69
N HIS A 11 1.73 1.53 -2.78
CA HIS A 11 3.01 1.79 -3.43
C HIS A 11 2.90 1.67 -4.95
N ASN A 12 3.22 2.73 -5.68
CA ASN A 12 3.40 2.70 -7.11
C ASN A 12 4.87 2.38 -7.41
N ALA A 13 5.11 1.32 -8.19
CA ALA A 13 6.45 0.89 -8.57
C ALA A 13 7.26 1.99 -9.28
N GLU A 14 6.60 2.92 -9.98
CA GLU A 14 7.27 4.08 -10.61
C GLU A 14 8.01 4.97 -9.61
N PHE A 15 7.83 4.81 -8.30
CA PHE A 15 8.47 5.58 -7.23
C PHE A 15 9.60 4.82 -6.51
N ALA A 16 10.11 3.74 -7.11
CA ALA A 16 11.29 3.02 -6.61
C ALA A 16 12.45 3.06 -7.62
N GLY A 17 13.68 3.19 -7.11
CA GLY A 17 14.91 3.28 -7.89
C GLY A 17 15.13 2.08 -8.80
N CYS A 18 14.89 0.87 -8.29
CA CYS A 18 14.98 -0.37 -9.05
C CYS A 18 13.98 -0.49 -10.21
N TYR A 19 12.97 0.38 -10.30
CA TYR A 19 12.05 0.51 -11.43
C TYR A 19 12.31 1.76 -12.29
N GLY A 20 13.45 2.43 -12.08
CA GLY A 20 13.91 3.54 -12.92
C GLY A 20 13.60 4.93 -12.37
N ASN A 21 13.04 5.06 -11.17
CA ASN A 21 12.87 6.38 -10.56
C ASN A 21 14.23 7.00 -10.21
N THR A 22 14.47 8.24 -10.61
CA THR A 22 15.74 8.95 -10.33
C THR A 22 15.63 9.98 -9.22
N ILE A 23 14.43 10.16 -8.66
CA ILE A 23 14.13 11.13 -7.60
C ILE A 23 14.05 10.43 -6.25
N THR A 24 13.18 9.42 -6.10
CA THR A 24 13.00 8.69 -4.84
C THR A 24 14.25 7.90 -4.48
N ARG A 25 14.70 8.03 -3.24
CA ARG A 25 15.76 7.20 -2.67
C ARG A 25 15.17 5.93 -2.07
N THR A 26 15.48 4.78 -2.64
CA THR A 26 15.03 3.47 -2.14
C THR A 26 16.16 2.43 -2.07
N PRO A 27 17.29 2.73 -1.39
CA PRO A 27 18.48 1.88 -1.44
C PRO A 27 18.26 0.45 -0.92
N ASN A 28 17.35 0.24 0.05
CA ASN A 28 17.11 -1.08 0.61
C ASN A 28 16.34 -1.99 -0.37
N MET A 29 15.29 -1.45 -0.99
CA MET A 29 14.57 -2.14 -2.06
C MET A 29 15.44 -2.35 -3.30
N ASP A 30 16.32 -1.39 -3.62
CA ASP A 30 17.25 -1.51 -4.74
C ASP A 30 18.27 -2.63 -4.50
N ALA A 31 18.87 -2.71 -3.31
CA ALA A 31 19.78 -3.80 -2.94
C ALA A 31 19.10 -5.17 -2.94
N LEU A 32 17.83 -5.25 -2.50
CA LEU A 32 17.03 -6.47 -2.58
C LEU A 32 16.81 -6.89 -4.05
N ALA A 33 16.52 -5.93 -4.94
CA ALA A 33 16.34 -6.20 -6.35
C ALA A 33 17.64 -6.65 -7.05
N GLU A 34 18.80 -6.12 -6.64
CA GLU A 34 20.12 -6.50 -7.18
C GLU A 34 20.53 -7.93 -6.81
N THR A 35 20.11 -8.41 -5.64
CA THR A 35 20.44 -9.74 -5.14
C THR A 35 19.37 -10.80 -5.46
N GLY A 36 18.25 -10.39 -6.05
CA GLY A 36 17.09 -11.23 -6.30
C GLY A 36 16.60 -11.21 -7.74
N LEU A 37 15.30 -11.50 -7.91
CA LEU A 37 14.60 -11.39 -9.18
C LEU A 37 13.56 -10.28 -9.08
N ARG A 38 13.62 -9.32 -10.00
CA ARG A 38 12.65 -8.24 -10.14
C ARG A 38 11.73 -8.50 -11.34
N PHE A 39 10.42 -8.35 -11.13
CA PHE A 39 9.42 -8.51 -12.19
C PHE A 39 9.04 -7.14 -12.75
N GLU A 40 9.24 -6.91 -14.04
CA GLU A 40 8.87 -5.65 -14.71
C GLU A 40 7.37 -5.53 -15.01
N SER A 41 6.63 -6.64 -14.88
CA SER A 41 5.21 -6.71 -15.21
C SER A 41 4.49 -7.61 -14.20
N ALA A 42 4.18 -7.03 -13.04
CA ALA A 42 3.38 -7.65 -11.99
C ALA A 42 2.14 -6.79 -11.74
N TYR A 43 0.95 -7.40 -11.78
CA TYR A 43 -0.33 -6.69 -11.69
C TYR A 43 -1.14 -7.19 -10.50
N CYS A 44 -1.66 -6.25 -9.71
CA CYS A 44 -2.72 -6.54 -8.75
C CYS A 44 -3.99 -6.97 -9.49
N VAL A 45 -4.71 -7.95 -8.96
CA VAL A 45 -5.98 -8.43 -9.53
C VAL A 45 -7.12 -7.39 -9.43
N SER A 46 -6.96 -6.38 -8.59
CA SER A 46 -7.89 -5.26 -8.41
C SER A 46 -7.13 -3.98 -8.01
N PRO A 47 -7.60 -2.78 -8.42
CA PRO A 47 -6.98 -1.52 -8.00
C PRO A 47 -7.45 -1.05 -6.60
N ILE A 48 -7.99 -1.95 -5.76
CA ILE A 48 -8.57 -1.64 -4.44
C ILE A 48 -8.08 -2.63 -3.37
N CYS A 49 -7.97 -2.16 -2.12
CA CYS A 49 -7.27 -2.83 -1.01
C CYS A 49 -7.86 -4.21 -0.63
N SER A 50 -9.11 -4.29 -0.14
CA SER A 50 -9.70 -5.57 0.31
C SER A 50 -9.77 -6.63 -0.81
N PRO A 51 -10.23 -6.32 -2.04
CA PRO A 51 -10.25 -7.28 -3.15
C PRO A 51 -8.87 -7.86 -3.48
N THR A 52 -7.84 -7.02 -3.56
CA THR A 52 -6.48 -7.47 -3.90
C THR A 52 -5.87 -8.33 -2.80
N ARG A 53 -6.04 -7.94 -1.53
CA ARG A 53 -5.52 -8.73 -0.40
C ARG A 53 -6.23 -10.07 -0.28
N ALA A 54 -7.55 -10.10 -0.48
CA ALA A 54 -8.34 -11.33 -0.49
C ALA A 54 -7.91 -12.29 -1.61
N ALA A 55 -7.75 -11.77 -2.82
CA ALA A 55 -7.29 -12.55 -3.97
C ALA A 55 -5.85 -13.05 -3.80
N MET A 56 -4.97 -12.22 -3.24
CA MET A 56 -3.59 -12.62 -2.91
C MET A 56 -3.58 -13.78 -1.91
N MET A 57 -4.36 -13.70 -0.82
CA MET A 57 -4.40 -14.77 0.18
C MET A 57 -5.05 -16.05 -0.33
N THR A 58 -6.03 -15.96 -1.21
CA THR A 58 -6.76 -17.14 -1.71
C THR A 58 -6.14 -17.73 -2.96
N GLY A 59 -5.28 -16.98 -3.67
CA GLY A 59 -4.76 -17.35 -4.98
C GLY A 59 -5.84 -17.40 -6.07
N ARG A 60 -6.95 -16.69 -5.88
CA ARG A 60 -8.15 -16.71 -6.75
C ARG A 60 -8.46 -15.33 -7.29
N TYR A 61 -9.18 -15.27 -8.41
CA TYR A 61 -9.66 -14.01 -8.94
C TYR A 61 -10.80 -13.43 -8.10
N VAL A 62 -10.94 -12.11 -8.11
CA VAL A 62 -12.00 -11.38 -7.39
C VAL A 62 -13.40 -11.93 -7.67
N HIS A 63 -13.68 -12.30 -8.92
CA HIS A 63 -14.99 -12.82 -9.32
C HIS A 63 -15.31 -14.21 -8.75
N GLU A 64 -14.29 -14.97 -8.32
CA GLU A 64 -14.47 -16.28 -7.68
C GLU A 64 -14.72 -16.17 -6.18
N ILE A 65 -14.22 -15.09 -5.56
CA ILE A 65 -14.27 -14.87 -4.10
C ILE A 65 -15.31 -13.84 -3.66
N GLY A 66 -15.91 -13.10 -4.59
CA GLY A 66 -17.00 -12.17 -4.30
C GLY A 66 -16.61 -10.92 -3.49
N VAL A 67 -15.31 -10.62 -3.37
CA VAL A 67 -14.79 -9.45 -2.66
C VAL A 67 -14.59 -8.30 -3.65
N TRP A 68 -15.66 -7.57 -3.98
CA TRP A 68 -15.67 -6.64 -5.13
C TRP A 68 -15.05 -5.27 -4.88
N ASP A 69 -15.23 -4.72 -3.68
CA ASP A 69 -14.69 -3.43 -3.26
C ASP A 69 -14.37 -3.46 -1.76
N ASN A 70 -14.09 -2.30 -1.16
CA ASN A 70 -13.79 -2.19 0.26
C ASN A 70 -15.06 -2.25 1.15
N ALA A 71 -16.25 -2.54 0.63
CA ALA A 71 -17.43 -2.90 1.42
C ALA A 71 -17.62 -4.41 1.54
N PHE A 72 -16.89 -5.19 0.74
CA PHE A 72 -16.78 -6.64 0.90
C PHE A 72 -15.44 -6.98 1.53
N THR A 73 -15.46 -7.79 2.58
CA THR A 73 -14.25 -8.18 3.30
C THR A 73 -14.07 -9.69 3.22
N TYR A 74 -12.81 -10.12 3.17
CA TYR A 74 -12.49 -11.54 3.23
C TYR A 74 -12.66 -12.07 4.65
N GLY A 75 -13.53 -13.06 4.82
CA GLY A 75 -13.87 -13.66 6.11
C GLY A 75 -13.31 -15.06 6.34
N GLY A 76 -12.52 -15.60 5.39
CA GLY A 76 -12.06 -16.99 5.43
C GLY A 76 -13.01 -18.01 4.75
N ASP A 77 -14.06 -17.53 4.06
CA ASP A 77 -15.04 -18.39 3.36
C ASP A 77 -14.41 -19.21 2.22
N HIS A 78 -13.34 -18.68 1.63
CA HIS A 78 -12.50 -19.36 0.66
C HIS A 78 -11.18 -19.72 1.33
N GLU A 79 -10.71 -20.96 1.18
CA GLU A 79 -9.42 -21.33 1.75
C GLU A 79 -8.29 -20.48 1.14
N GLY A 80 -7.46 -19.92 2.03
CA GLY A 80 -6.29 -19.15 1.65
C GLY A 80 -5.02 -19.61 2.36
N TRP A 81 -3.97 -18.80 2.26
CA TRP A 81 -2.63 -19.09 2.74
C TRP A 81 -2.59 -19.59 4.18
N GLY A 82 -3.34 -18.96 5.11
CA GLY A 82 -3.33 -19.37 6.51
C GLY A 82 -3.74 -20.83 6.71
N ARG A 83 -4.89 -21.24 6.16
CA ARG A 83 -5.34 -22.65 6.25
C ARG A 83 -4.43 -23.59 5.46
N HIS A 84 -3.93 -23.17 4.30
CA HIS A 84 -2.98 -23.98 3.52
C HIS A 84 -1.67 -24.26 4.27
N PHE A 85 -1.02 -23.22 4.80
CA PHE A 85 0.24 -23.35 5.52
C PHE A 85 0.07 -24.13 6.82
N SER A 86 -0.94 -23.78 7.63
CA SER A 86 -1.20 -24.49 8.89
C SER A 86 -1.47 -25.99 8.67
N SER A 87 -2.24 -26.36 7.63
CA SER A 87 -2.48 -27.78 7.31
C SER A 87 -1.23 -28.52 6.78
N SER A 88 -0.23 -27.79 6.31
CA SER A 88 1.02 -28.32 5.75
C SER A 88 2.18 -28.34 6.76
N GLY A 89 1.92 -27.99 8.03
CA GLY A 89 2.97 -27.90 9.05
C GLY A 89 3.94 -26.73 8.82
N VAL A 90 3.48 -25.68 8.13
CA VAL A 90 4.22 -24.43 7.95
C VAL A 90 3.57 -23.39 8.84
N ARG A 91 4.34 -22.77 9.73
CA ARG A 91 3.82 -21.73 10.61
C ARG A 91 3.55 -20.44 9.83
N PHE A 92 2.34 -19.89 9.93
CA PHE A 92 1.99 -18.61 9.31
C PHE A 92 1.76 -17.50 10.35
N ALA A 93 2.59 -16.48 10.29
CA ALA A 93 2.51 -15.27 11.10
C ALA A 93 2.26 -14.03 10.22
N THR A 94 1.47 -13.07 10.71
CA THR A 94 1.25 -11.79 10.03
C THR A 94 1.44 -10.62 10.98
N ILE A 95 1.99 -9.52 10.47
CA ILE A 95 2.23 -8.28 11.22
C ILE A 95 1.75 -7.10 10.38
N GLY A 96 0.89 -6.26 10.95
CA GLY A 96 0.36 -5.07 10.28
C GLY A 96 -0.95 -5.31 9.52
N LYS A 97 -1.20 -4.51 8.49
CA LYS A 97 -2.52 -4.38 7.87
C LYS A 97 -3.01 -5.63 7.12
N LEU A 98 -4.25 -6.05 7.40
CA LEU A 98 -4.91 -7.17 6.70
C LEU A 98 -6.09 -6.74 5.84
N ASP A 99 -6.90 -5.77 6.29
CA ASP A 99 -8.15 -5.38 5.61
C ASP A 99 -9.18 -6.52 5.49
N PHE A 100 -9.07 -7.55 6.34
CA PHE A 100 -10.01 -8.68 6.43
C PHE A 100 -11.18 -8.34 7.34
N CYS A 101 -12.20 -9.20 7.32
CA CYS A 101 -13.36 -9.08 8.19
C CYS A 101 -12.92 -9.19 9.67
N PRO A 102 -13.37 -8.29 10.56
CA PRO A 102 -13.07 -8.39 11.98
C PRO A 102 -13.53 -9.73 12.57
N GLY A 103 -12.66 -10.40 13.33
CA GLY A 103 -12.98 -11.69 13.97
C GLY A 103 -13.04 -12.89 13.02
N SER A 104 -12.64 -12.74 11.76
CA SER A 104 -12.59 -13.85 10.79
C SER A 104 -11.56 -14.92 11.18
N ASP A 105 -11.91 -16.19 11.03
CA ASP A 105 -10.93 -17.29 11.04
C ASP A 105 -10.37 -17.51 9.62
N CYS A 106 -9.22 -16.90 9.35
CA CYS A 106 -8.48 -17.09 8.09
C CYS A 106 -7.38 -18.18 8.19
N GLY A 107 -7.36 -18.99 9.25
CA GLY A 107 -6.31 -19.97 9.51
C GLY A 107 -4.94 -19.36 9.83
N ILE A 108 -4.91 -18.11 10.30
CA ILE A 108 -3.69 -17.41 10.70
C ILE A 108 -3.35 -17.80 12.13
N GLN A 109 -2.14 -18.32 12.37
CA GLN A 109 -1.74 -18.84 13.68
C GLN A 109 -1.25 -17.72 14.62
N GLU A 110 -0.51 -16.76 14.06
CA GLU A 110 0.04 -15.63 14.82
C GLU A 110 -0.29 -14.33 14.08
N SER A 111 -0.83 -13.36 14.81
CA SER A 111 -1.27 -12.07 14.24
C SER A 111 -0.93 -10.95 15.21
N TYR A 112 -0.17 -9.96 14.73
CA TYR A 112 0.30 -8.83 15.53
C TYR A 112 -0.01 -7.51 14.82
N LEU A 113 -0.41 -6.49 15.57
CA LEU A 113 -0.75 -5.16 15.03
C LEU A 113 -1.74 -5.25 13.85
N ALA A 114 -2.61 -6.26 13.85
CA ALA A 114 -3.48 -6.55 12.73
C ALA A 114 -4.61 -5.52 12.66
N THR A 115 -4.58 -4.70 11.61
CA THR A 115 -5.69 -3.81 11.29
C THR A 115 -6.65 -4.50 10.33
N HIS A 116 -7.87 -4.68 10.83
CA HIS A 116 -8.99 -5.25 10.09
C HIS A 116 -9.85 -4.13 9.51
N ARG A 117 -10.68 -4.48 8.53
CA ARG A 117 -11.61 -3.52 7.94
C ARG A 117 -12.86 -3.40 8.80
N ASP A 118 -12.90 -2.35 9.61
CA ASP A 118 -14.04 -1.97 10.47
C ASP A 118 -14.99 -0.97 9.79
N LYS A 119 -14.52 -0.27 8.75
CA LYS A 119 -15.27 0.69 7.95
C LYS A 119 -15.43 0.18 6.53
N LEU A 120 -16.68 -0.09 6.17
CA LEU A 120 -17.06 -0.43 4.80
C LEU A 120 -16.92 0.82 3.93
N ASP A 121 -16.17 0.70 2.85
CA ASP A 121 -15.96 1.76 1.88
C ASP A 121 -16.57 1.32 0.54
N ILE A 122 -17.85 1.63 0.36
CA ILE A 122 -18.59 1.36 -0.88
C ILE A 122 -17.99 2.28 -1.95
N HIS A 123 -17.48 1.68 -3.02
CA HIS A 123 -17.06 2.46 -4.16
C HIS A 123 -18.28 2.99 -4.94
N SER A 124 -18.08 3.87 -5.92
CA SER A 124 -19.21 4.39 -6.69
C SER A 124 -19.68 3.40 -7.78
N LEU A 125 -21.00 3.38 -8.03
CA LEU A 125 -21.57 2.71 -9.19
C LEU A 125 -21.42 3.60 -10.42
N PHE A 126 -20.37 3.37 -11.21
CA PHE A 126 -20.03 4.18 -12.38
C PHE A 126 -21.03 4.20 -13.54
N ARG A 127 -22.12 3.43 -13.43
CA ARG A 127 -23.21 3.39 -14.43
C ARG A 127 -24.28 4.46 -14.17
N GLU A 128 -24.28 5.09 -13.01
CA GLU A 128 -25.26 6.11 -12.62
C GLU A 128 -24.68 7.51 -12.90
N GLU A 129 -25.52 8.44 -13.35
CA GLU A 129 -25.08 9.78 -13.79
C GLU A 129 -24.76 10.75 -12.63
N GLU A 130 -25.08 10.39 -11.39
CA GLU A 130 -24.90 11.24 -10.19
C GLU A 130 -23.81 10.72 -9.25
N ILE A 131 -22.57 10.64 -9.72
CA ILE A 131 -21.46 10.23 -8.85
C ILE A 131 -21.05 11.36 -7.92
N LEU A 132 -21.20 11.10 -6.62
CA LEU A 132 -20.78 12.00 -5.56
C LEU A 132 -19.24 12.03 -5.44
N PRO A 133 -18.63 13.22 -5.36
CA PRO A 133 -17.20 13.37 -5.11
C PRO A 133 -16.84 12.98 -3.67
N ARG A 134 -15.66 12.41 -3.47
CA ARG A 134 -15.13 12.08 -2.14
C ARG A 134 -14.36 13.25 -1.54
N ASP A 135 -15.07 14.25 -1.02
CA ASP A 135 -14.47 15.50 -0.49
C ASP A 135 -13.40 15.27 0.58
N ASP A 136 -13.51 14.20 1.37
CA ASP A 136 -12.47 13.81 2.32
C ASP A 136 -11.11 13.57 1.64
N LEU A 137 -11.11 12.92 0.47
CA LEU A 137 -9.88 12.68 -0.26
C LEU A 137 -9.26 13.98 -0.75
N PHE A 138 -10.08 14.94 -1.20
CA PHE A 138 -9.60 16.25 -1.62
C PHE A 138 -8.93 17.00 -0.46
N ARG A 139 -9.58 17.02 0.71
CA ARG A 139 -9.03 17.68 1.92
C ARG A 139 -7.65 17.14 2.30
N ARG A 140 -7.47 15.81 2.27
CA ARG A 140 -6.18 15.17 2.57
C ARG A 140 -5.07 15.54 1.59
N HIS A 141 -5.38 15.83 0.32
CA HIS A 141 -4.36 16.35 -0.61
C HIS A 141 -3.92 17.75 -0.20
N LEU A 142 -4.86 18.60 0.24
CA LEU A 142 -4.55 19.96 0.71
C LEU A 142 -3.74 19.97 2.01
N GLU A 143 -3.94 18.95 2.85
CA GLU A 143 -3.23 18.79 4.13
C GLU A 143 -1.76 18.33 3.94
N THR A 144 -1.39 17.76 2.80
CA THR A 144 -0.03 17.26 2.55
C THR A 144 1.03 18.35 2.73
N GLY A 145 2.05 18.09 3.54
CA GLY A 145 3.06 19.07 3.92
C GLY A 145 4.02 18.52 4.99
N PRO A 146 5.13 19.22 5.27
CA PRO A 146 6.10 18.78 6.26
C PRO A 146 5.48 18.73 7.66
N THR A 147 6.05 17.88 8.51
CA THR A 147 5.70 17.81 9.94
C THR A 147 6.93 17.59 10.79
N ASP A 148 6.93 18.16 11.99
CA ASP A 148 7.98 17.93 13.00
C ASP A 148 7.84 16.55 13.66
N SER A 149 6.75 15.84 13.42
CA SER A 149 6.44 14.57 14.07
C SER A 149 6.21 13.45 13.07
N ILE A 150 7.01 12.39 13.17
CA ILE A 150 6.87 11.18 12.36
C ILE A 150 5.60 10.36 12.71
N CYS A 151 4.67 10.90 13.52
CA CYS A 151 3.41 10.25 13.87
C CYS A 151 2.63 9.70 12.64
N ALA A 152 2.78 10.31 11.46
CA ALA A 152 2.16 9.79 10.25
C ALA A 152 2.66 8.40 9.81
N TYR A 153 3.84 7.97 10.30
CA TYR A 153 4.44 6.67 9.98
C TYR A 153 4.69 5.81 11.21
N SER A 154 4.23 6.22 12.41
CA SER A 154 4.49 5.47 13.64
C SER A 154 3.93 4.05 13.60
N GLU A 155 2.78 3.83 12.94
CA GLU A 155 2.23 2.48 12.76
C GLU A 155 3.17 1.58 11.96
N ASP A 156 3.80 2.10 10.89
CA ASP A 156 4.72 1.31 10.07
C ASP A 156 6.06 1.09 10.77
N HIS A 157 6.49 2.05 11.58
CA HIS A 157 7.65 1.89 12.46
C HIS A 157 7.41 0.77 13.48
N GLU A 158 6.25 0.76 14.15
CA GLU A 158 5.86 -0.33 15.06
C GLU A 158 5.78 -1.68 14.36
N VAL A 159 5.28 -1.72 13.12
CA VAL A 159 5.25 -2.93 12.28
C VAL A 159 6.67 -3.42 11.98
N ALA A 160 7.60 -2.53 11.62
CA ALA A 160 9.00 -2.87 11.36
C ALA A 160 9.68 -3.42 12.62
N GLU A 161 9.60 -2.71 13.75
CA GLU A 161 10.17 -3.15 15.04
C GLU A 161 9.61 -4.51 15.47
N ARG A 162 8.29 -4.68 15.35
CA ARG A 162 7.61 -5.93 15.71
C ARG A 162 8.07 -7.09 14.83
N ALA A 163 8.30 -6.85 13.54
CA ALA A 163 8.78 -7.84 12.59
C ALA A 163 10.23 -8.23 12.85
N SER A 164 11.14 -7.26 13.04
CA SER A 164 12.55 -7.54 13.38
C SER A 164 12.63 -8.37 14.67
N ARG A 165 11.88 -7.98 15.72
CA ARG A 165 11.80 -8.77 16.96
C ARG A 165 11.30 -10.20 16.73
N TRP A 166 10.27 -10.37 15.89
CA TRP A 166 9.75 -11.72 15.60
C TRP A 166 10.84 -12.57 14.93
N LEU A 167 11.54 -12.01 13.94
CA LEU A 167 12.60 -12.68 13.20
C LEU A 167 13.83 -13.02 14.06
N GLU A 168 14.22 -12.13 14.96
CA GLU A 168 15.41 -12.29 15.79
C GLU A 168 15.19 -13.24 16.97
N VAL A 169 14.03 -13.14 17.64
CA VAL A 169 13.83 -13.73 18.96
C VAL A 169 12.76 -14.81 18.98
N GLU A 170 11.70 -14.67 18.19
CA GLU A 170 10.46 -15.46 18.36
C GLU A 170 10.25 -16.51 17.27
N ARG A 171 10.92 -16.39 16.12
CA ARG A 171 10.72 -17.29 14.99
C ARG A 171 10.95 -18.77 15.37
N PRO A 172 10.15 -19.69 14.81
CA PRO A 172 10.39 -21.11 15.00
C PRO A 172 11.77 -21.54 14.47
N THR A 173 12.37 -22.52 15.15
CA THR A 173 13.66 -23.13 14.76
C THR A 173 13.53 -24.59 14.36
N ASP A 174 12.39 -25.20 14.68
CA ASP A 174 12.07 -26.62 14.53
C ASP A 174 11.04 -26.89 13.43
N GLU A 175 10.41 -25.85 12.86
CA GLU A 175 9.47 -25.96 11.74
C GLU A 175 9.62 -24.80 10.74
N PRO A 176 9.26 -25.00 9.46
CA PRO A 176 9.27 -23.93 8.47
C PRO A 176 8.22 -22.87 8.79
N TRP A 177 8.50 -21.63 8.41
CA TRP A 177 7.60 -20.51 8.67
C TRP A 177 7.48 -19.54 7.50
N VAL A 178 6.36 -18.83 7.48
CA VAL A 178 6.07 -17.70 6.61
C VAL A 178 5.68 -16.52 7.50
N LEU A 179 6.40 -15.41 7.37
CA LEU A 179 6.08 -14.14 8.00
C LEU A 179 5.56 -13.16 6.94
N PHE A 180 4.35 -12.65 7.13
CA PHE A 180 3.73 -11.65 6.26
C PHE A 180 3.73 -10.27 6.93
N VAL A 181 4.61 -9.39 6.47
CA VAL A 181 4.78 -8.02 6.99
C VAL A 181 4.01 -7.04 6.09
N ASN A 182 3.11 -6.26 6.68
CA ASN A 182 2.14 -5.46 5.94
C ASN A 182 2.16 -3.99 6.38
N PHE A 183 2.89 -3.17 5.65
CA PHE A 183 2.95 -1.73 5.84
C PHE A 183 1.71 -1.02 5.29
N ASN A 184 1.32 0.08 5.92
CA ASN A 184 0.11 0.85 5.65
C ASN A 184 0.43 2.24 5.08
N ASN A 185 1.48 2.93 5.52
CA ASN A 185 1.60 4.39 5.43
C ASN A 185 2.19 4.92 4.11
N LEU A 186 1.52 4.63 2.99
CA LEU A 186 1.51 5.49 1.78
C LEU A 186 0.11 6.06 1.49
N HIS A 187 -0.81 6.01 2.47
CA HIS A 187 -2.09 6.69 2.38
C HIS A 187 -1.93 8.19 2.68
N ARG A 188 -2.50 9.03 1.81
CA ARG A 188 -2.66 10.47 2.06
C ARG A 188 -3.47 10.76 3.36
N PRO A 189 -3.25 11.91 4.02
CA PRO A 189 -2.28 12.96 3.68
C PRO A 189 -0.84 12.52 3.93
N TRP A 190 0.10 13.01 3.13
CA TRP A 190 1.52 12.70 3.33
C TRP A 190 2.18 13.78 4.18
N HIS A 191 2.73 13.36 5.30
CA HIS A 191 3.38 14.24 6.27
C HIS A 191 4.78 13.74 6.58
N PRO A 192 5.72 13.87 5.64
CA PRO A 192 7.11 13.51 5.90
C PRO A 192 7.78 14.47 6.90
N PRO A 193 8.85 14.03 7.59
CA PRO A 193 9.79 14.90 8.27
C PRO A 193 10.24 16.09 7.41
N GLU A 194 10.51 17.23 8.05
CA GLU A 194 10.90 18.49 7.37
C GLU A 194 12.16 18.34 6.51
N ASP A 195 13.15 17.58 6.96
CA ASP A 195 14.40 17.34 6.21
C ASP A 195 14.17 16.55 4.91
N LEU A 196 13.27 15.55 4.94
CA LEU A 196 12.86 14.85 3.72
C LEU A 196 12.03 15.76 2.82
N TRP A 197 11.11 16.56 3.37
CA TRP A 197 10.35 17.52 2.59
C TRP A 197 11.28 18.49 1.85
N ASP A 198 12.21 19.13 2.57
CA ASP A 198 13.17 20.07 2.02
C ASP A 198 14.11 19.41 0.99
N HIS A 199 14.38 18.11 1.14
CA HIS A 199 15.12 17.36 0.14
C HIS A 199 14.35 17.22 -1.18
N TYR A 200 13.08 16.83 -1.12
CA TYR A 200 12.27 16.48 -2.29
C TYR A 200 11.57 17.68 -2.95
N ASP A 201 11.24 18.73 -2.20
CA ASP A 201 10.55 19.91 -2.72
C ASP A 201 11.23 20.54 -3.96
N PRO A 202 12.56 20.74 -3.99
CA PRO A 202 13.24 21.28 -5.17
C PRO A 202 13.40 20.27 -6.32
N LEU A 203 13.19 18.97 -6.08
CA LEU A 203 13.34 17.91 -7.10
C LEU A 203 12.06 17.66 -7.90
N VAL A 204 10.90 18.03 -7.35
CA VAL A 204 9.61 17.84 -8.01
C VAL A 204 9.20 19.16 -8.69
N VAL A 205 9.48 19.25 -9.99
CA VAL A 205 9.18 20.43 -10.82
C VAL A 205 7.91 20.20 -11.62
N LEU A 206 6.90 21.07 -11.45
CA LEU A 206 5.58 20.91 -12.06
C LEU A 206 5.62 20.78 -13.60
N ASP A 207 6.46 21.59 -14.26
CA ASP A 207 6.58 21.61 -15.73
C ASP A 207 7.35 20.39 -16.28
N GLU A 208 8.03 19.63 -15.42
CA GLU A 208 8.76 18.41 -15.79
C GLU A 208 7.95 17.14 -15.50
N LEU A 209 6.75 17.26 -14.92
CA LEU A 209 5.88 16.13 -14.68
C LEU A 209 5.37 15.52 -15.99
N ASP A 210 5.19 14.21 -15.98
CA ASP A 210 4.59 13.45 -17.07
C ASP A 210 3.22 14.04 -17.48
N GLU A 211 2.94 14.05 -18.79
CA GLU A 211 1.71 14.63 -19.34
C GLU A 211 0.44 14.00 -18.76
N ARG A 212 0.49 12.74 -18.27
CA ARG A 212 -0.62 12.07 -17.58
C ARG A 212 -1.14 12.86 -16.36
N PHE A 213 -0.31 13.69 -15.75
CA PHE A 213 -0.70 14.54 -14.63
C PHE A 213 -1.34 15.86 -15.05
N THR A 214 -1.15 16.28 -16.31
CA THR A 214 -1.58 17.58 -16.83
C THR A 214 -2.47 17.48 -18.08
N GLU A 215 -2.85 16.26 -18.49
CA GLU A 215 -3.61 16.01 -19.70
C GLU A 215 -5.00 16.65 -19.66
N ASP A 216 -5.49 17.07 -20.82
CA ASP A 216 -6.84 17.59 -20.95
C ASP A 216 -7.87 16.48 -20.70
N LEU A 217 -8.56 16.59 -19.57
CA LEU A 217 -9.61 15.66 -19.15
C LEU A 217 -10.73 15.47 -20.18
N SER A 218 -10.93 16.43 -21.10
CA SER A 218 -11.91 16.31 -22.18
C SER A 218 -11.58 15.17 -23.17
N ARG A 219 -10.30 14.79 -23.26
CA ARG A 219 -9.78 13.72 -24.12
C ARG A 219 -9.99 12.33 -23.54
N LEU A 220 -10.29 12.24 -22.24
CA LEU A 220 -10.46 10.98 -21.53
C LEU A 220 -11.82 10.35 -21.80
N HIS A 221 -11.86 9.01 -21.81
CA HIS A 221 -13.11 8.25 -21.86
C HIS A 221 -14.06 8.70 -20.73
N PRO A 222 -15.40 8.75 -20.96
CA PRO A 222 -16.37 9.18 -19.93
C PRO A 222 -16.19 8.52 -18.57
N TYR A 223 -15.87 7.23 -18.54
CA TYR A 223 -15.54 6.51 -17.30
C TYR A 223 -14.39 7.17 -16.52
N HIS A 224 -13.26 7.48 -17.17
CA HIS A 224 -12.11 8.09 -16.49
C HIS A 224 -12.43 9.49 -15.99
N ARG A 225 -13.20 10.28 -16.76
CA ARG A 225 -13.66 11.61 -16.33
C ARG A 225 -14.50 11.52 -15.06
N ILE A 226 -15.42 10.56 -15.01
CA ILE A 226 -16.26 10.30 -13.84
C ILE A 226 -15.41 9.79 -12.66
N PHE A 227 -14.46 8.88 -12.92
CA PHE A 227 -13.53 8.38 -11.90
C PHE A 227 -12.69 9.51 -11.28
N ILE A 228 -12.19 10.43 -12.11
CA ILE A 228 -11.44 11.61 -11.69
C ILE A 228 -12.31 12.53 -10.84
N ARG A 229 -13.55 12.80 -11.27
CA ARG A 229 -14.52 13.56 -10.46
C ARG A 229 -14.78 12.91 -9.10
N HIS A 230 -15.00 11.59 -9.07
CA HIS A 230 -15.23 10.85 -7.83
C HIS A 230 -14.06 11.02 -6.85
N HIS A 231 -12.83 11.06 -7.36
CA HIS A 231 -11.61 11.24 -6.55
C HIS A 231 -11.18 12.71 -6.39
N ASN A 232 -11.99 13.67 -6.86
CA ASN A 232 -11.70 15.11 -6.86
C ASN A 232 -10.43 15.52 -7.62
N GLY A 233 -9.95 14.73 -8.58
CA GLY A 233 -8.76 15.07 -9.35
C GLY A 233 -8.91 16.35 -10.17
N GLU A 234 -10.11 16.63 -10.70
CA GLU A 234 -10.42 17.85 -11.47
C GLU A 234 -10.34 19.15 -10.64
N ARG A 235 -10.30 19.03 -9.31
CA ARG A 235 -10.21 20.17 -8.38
C ARG A 235 -8.79 20.42 -7.87
N LEU A 236 -7.85 19.51 -8.14
CA LEU A 236 -6.47 19.67 -7.71
C LEU A 236 -5.75 20.66 -8.64
N GLY A 237 -5.23 21.74 -8.06
CA GLY A 237 -4.34 22.66 -8.78
C GLY A 237 -2.94 22.05 -8.94
N GLY A 238 -2.18 22.55 -9.92
CA GLY A 238 -0.82 22.06 -10.22
C GLY A 238 0.10 22.07 -9.00
N GLU A 239 0.07 23.13 -8.19
CA GLU A 239 0.89 23.20 -6.98
C GLU A 239 0.46 22.19 -5.90
N THR A 240 -0.84 21.95 -5.73
CA THR A 240 -1.32 20.90 -4.80
C THR A 240 -0.86 19.52 -5.26
N MET A 241 -0.91 19.25 -6.56
CA MET A 241 -0.42 18.01 -7.14
C MET A 241 1.08 17.85 -6.98
N ARG A 242 1.87 18.90 -7.25
CA ARG A 242 3.32 18.92 -7.03
C ARG A 242 3.66 18.60 -5.58
N ARG A 243 3.01 19.27 -4.62
CA ARG A 243 3.17 19.00 -3.18
C ARG A 243 2.78 17.58 -2.79
N ALA A 244 1.72 17.03 -3.38
CA ALA A 244 1.33 15.64 -3.19
C ALA A 244 2.45 14.67 -3.62
N LEU A 245 3.10 14.94 -4.76
CA LEU A 245 4.23 14.15 -5.25
C LEU A 245 5.47 14.30 -4.36
N VAL A 246 5.78 15.52 -3.89
CA VAL A 246 6.86 15.74 -2.89
C VAL A 246 6.63 14.87 -1.65
N GLY A 247 5.42 14.95 -1.08
CA GLY A 247 5.04 14.13 0.06
C GLY A 247 5.16 12.63 -0.22
N TYR A 248 4.71 12.18 -1.39
CA TYR A 248 4.74 10.77 -1.77
C TYR A 248 6.15 10.23 -1.97
N HIS A 249 7.06 10.97 -2.63
CA HIS A 249 8.48 10.62 -2.73
C HIS A 249 9.10 10.45 -1.34
N ALA A 250 8.89 11.41 -0.45
CA ALA A 250 9.39 11.36 0.92
C ALA A 250 8.83 10.17 1.70
N SER A 251 7.52 9.88 1.58
CA SER A 251 6.91 8.71 2.21
C SER A 251 7.48 7.39 1.69
N CYS A 252 7.84 7.30 0.41
CA CYS A 252 8.47 6.11 -0.16
C CYS A 252 9.87 5.88 0.41
N GLU A 253 10.66 6.92 0.67
CA GLU A 253 11.96 6.79 1.36
C GLU A 253 11.79 6.33 2.82
N VAL A 254 10.78 6.84 3.54
CA VAL A 254 10.47 6.36 4.89
C VAL A 254 10.10 4.87 4.88
N LEU A 255 9.25 4.46 3.94
CA LEU A 255 8.91 3.05 3.76
C LEU A 255 10.13 2.20 3.44
N ASP A 256 11.03 2.66 2.57
CA ASP A 256 12.27 1.94 2.24
C ASP A 256 13.14 1.72 3.48
N GLY A 257 13.22 2.70 4.38
CA GLY A 257 13.89 2.55 5.67
C GLY A 257 13.28 1.43 6.54
N HIS A 258 11.95 1.34 6.60
CA HIS A 258 11.26 0.25 7.31
C HIS A 258 11.50 -1.12 6.64
N VAL A 259 11.59 -1.16 5.30
CA VAL A 259 11.98 -2.38 4.58
C VAL A 259 13.40 -2.79 4.96
N GLY A 260 14.35 -1.86 4.97
CA GLY A 260 15.73 -2.09 5.42
C GLY A 260 15.79 -2.70 6.82
N GLN A 261 15.08 -2.09 7.78
CA GLN A 261 15.01 -2.57 9.16
C GLN A 261 14.51 -4.02 9.31
N VAL A 262 13.63 -4.47 8.43
CA VAL A 262 13.11 -5.86 8.44
C VAL A 262 14.09 -6.84 7.77
N LEU A 263 14.95 -6.36 6.86
CA LEU A 263 15.90 -7.17 6.10
C LEU A 263 17.26 -7.35 6.80
N GLU A 264 17.64 -6.43 7.68
CA GLU A 264 18.84 -6.50 8.54
C GLU A 264 18.75 -7.60 9.61
#